data_AF-A0A0J8RGY8-F1
#
_entry.id   AF-A0A0J8RGY8-F1
#
_cell.length_a   1.000
_cell.length_b   1.000
_cell.length_c   1.000
_cell.angle_alpha   90.00
_cell.angle_beta   90.00
_cell.angle_gamma   90.00
#
_symmetry.space_group_name_H-M   'P 1'
#
loop_
_entity.id
_entity.type
_entity.pdbx_description
1 polymer ?
#
loop_
_entity_poly.entity_id
_entity_poly.type
_entity_poly.pdbx_seq_one_letter_code
_entity_poly.pdbx_strand_id
1 'polypeptide(L)'
;MAHHRTEEDFAPDLQNPPLDFNHSSIQDQDFLVSATSQQSSTVPRVLHEAVYTPVASPQPLKLVALFNTELTPPRFHVTYRWWEEEALPILWAFNIGDIKRLLQFRLYDDDDFPRRILQNRNTATLTEFVASLFPPGQPGLLDLAHHEKVDEIIRLCQKIIFPIPWNWFPNYLNGVNPVTIALEINTESVLQFKAISFEDWVRFALGYPTMSIVWFVEQHRELYNLLSAHLDRHPEKECIYVDVEKQLRSRCPWAHRTVLQCLKDRGLASENTIPNHRVAKFLIEPIQALFKSRPRPFVKFLKKLSVLSIRFSRKYHEDVDINWATPFDAEIPHLDDFLASSPAPTLARRLTFSDERGFTGLSTLSFGEENGQLQTLVDNWHLLSMSVEECCTAFVEMLHYFKECVKALLNMRNYYSATAMLHGLQEAQPRPFDSPLIDSLDSLFNLLDSTDNYAAYRRTMGEKPGLPFLHPHIAEYHTKGQGAIAGLFPLSL
;
A
#
# COMPACT_ATOMS: atom_id res chain seq x y z
N MET A 1 40.61 10.34 -51.43
CA MET A 1 41.91 11.01 -51.19
C MET A 1 42.33 10.70 -49.76
N ALA A 2 43.61 10.48 -49.49
CA ALA A 2 44.11 10.07 -48.17
C ALA A 2 45.51 10.66 -47.91
N HIS A 3 45.77 11.02 -46.65
CA HIS A 3 47.07 11.26 -45.97
C HIS A 3 46.69 11.69 -44.52
N HIS A 4 46.91 10.97 -43.41
CA HIS A 4 47.72 9.78 -43.05
C HIS A 4 49.18 10.08 -42.65
N ARG A 5 49.43 10.18 -41.32
CA ARG A 5 50.67 10.00 -40.53
C ARG A 5 50.48 10.53 -39.09
N THR A 6 50.99 9.95 -38.00
CA THR A 6 51.62 8.62 -37.75
C THR A 6 51.48 8.25 -36.26
N GLU A 7 51.72 6.98 -35.91
CA GLU A 7 51.87 6.47 -34.53
C GLU A 7 53.37 6.34 -34.17
N GLU A 8 53.73 5.46 -33.21
CA GLU A 8 55.05 5.21 -32.57
C GLU A 8 55.45 6.29 -31.53
N ASP A 9 55.79 5.98 -30.26
CA ASP A 9 55.65 4.75 -29.43
C ASP A 9 55.56 5.22 -27.93
N PHE A 10 55.59 4.47 -26.81
CA PHE A 10 56.07 3.13 -26.40
C PHE A 10 55.22 2.61 -25.20
N ALA A 11 55.41 1.35 -24.79
CA ALA A 11 54.79 0.70 -23.61
C ALA A 11 55.83 -0.16 -22.83
N PRO A 12 55.51 -0.97 -21.78
CA PRO A 12 54.35 -0.99 -20.86
C PRO A 12 54.78 -0.98 -19.36
N ASP A 13 53.84 -0.92 -18.40
CA ASP A 13 53.74 -1.86 -17.24
C ASP A 13 52.75 -1.38 -16.15
N LEU A 14 51.90 -2.31 -15.67
CA LEU A 14 51.68 -2.64 -14.25
C LEU A 14 50.55 -3.67 -14.12
N GLN A 15 50.86 -4.83 -13.54
CA GLN A 15 49.90 -5.91 -13.28
C GLN A 15 49.20 -5.69 -11.93
N ASN A 16 47.90 -5.99 -11.85
CA ASN A 16 47.17 -6.03 -10.57
C ASN A 16 47.58 -7.28 -9.78
N PRO A 17 48.09 -7.15 -8.53
CA PRO A 17 48.23 -8.28 -7.63
C PRO A 17 46.87 -8.66 -7.01
N PRO A 18 46.56 -9.95 -6.82
CA PRO A 18 45.51 -10.38 -5.89
C PRO A 18 45.98 -10.17 -4.44
N LEU A 19 45.04 -10.07 -3.50
CA LEU A 19 45.32 -10.10 -2.07
C LEU A 19 44.64 -11.32 -1.44
N ASP A 20 45.45 -12.31 -1.08
CA ASP A 20 45.02 -13.50 -0.35
C ASP A 20 44.68 -13.18 1.11
N PHE A 21 43.58 -13.76 1.61
CA PHE A 21 43.29 -13.81 3.04
C PHE A 21 44.09 -14.94 3.70
N ASN A 22 45.29 -14.62 4.18
CA ASN A 22 46.12 -15.58 4.91
C ASN A 22 45.52 -15.92 6.28
N HIS A 23 45.33 -17.21 6.54
CA HIS A 23 45.10 -17.73 7.89
C HIS A 23 46.42 -17.70 8.69
N SER A 24 46.38 -17.11 9.89
CA SER A 24 47.44 -17.22 10.90
C SER A 24 46.84 -17.51 12.27
N SER A 25 47.32 -18.56 12.92
CA SER A 25 46.92 -18.98 14.28
C SER A 25 48.09 -18.84 15.25
N ILE A 26 47.82 -18.37 16.47
CA ILE A 26 48.60 -18.47 17.72
C ILE A 26 47.60 -18.02 18.82
N GLN A 27 47.12 -18.89 19.71
CA GLN A 27 47.75 -19.58 20.85
C GLN A 27 47.87 -18.74 22.14
N ASP A 28 47.09 -19.18 23.13
CA ASP A 28 47.23 -19.21 24.59
C ASP A 28 48.21 -18.25 25.30
N GLN A 29 47.70 -17.58 26.33
CA GLN A 29 48.47 -17.32 27.55
C GLN A 29 47.56 -17.26 28.80
N ASP A 30 47.82 -18.14 29.77
CA ASP A 30 47.18 -18.14 31.09
C ASP A 30 47.63 -16.94 31.94
N PHE A 31 46.74 -16.46 32.81
CA PHE A 31 47.14 -15.89 34.11
C PHE A 31 46.19 -16.34 35.22
N LEU A 32 46.75 -16.58 36.41
CA LEU A 32 46.16 -17.42 37.46
C LEU A 32 46.36 -16.76 38.85
N VAL A 33 45.63 -17.26 39.86
CA VAL A 33 45.70 -16.90 41.30
C VAL A 33 45.16 -15.48 41.58
N SER A 34 44.30 -15.21 42.58
CA SER A 34 44.24 -15.78 43.94
C SER A 34 42.82 -15.92 44.49
N ALA A 35 42.66 -16.75 45.55
CA ALA A 35 41.38 -17.04 46.17
C ALA A 35 41.45 -17.13 47.71
N THR A 36 40.39 -16.67 48.39
CA THR A 36 40.00 -16.94 49.79
C THR A 36 38.52 -16.54 49.98
N SER A 37 37.69 -17.17 50.82
CA SER A 37 37.79 -18.47 51.52
C SER A 37 36.48 -18.84 52.24
N GLN A 38 36.04 -20.11 52.14
CA GLN A 38 35.14 -20.82 53.10
C GLN A 38 33.68 -20.28 53.21
N GLN A 39 32.63 -21.09 53.49
CA GLN A 39 32.54 -22.26 54.38
C GLN A 39 31.80 -23.48 53.76
N SER A 40 31.86 -24.60 54.48
CA SER A 40 31.41 -25.93 54.04
C SER A 40 30.14 -26.41 54.72
N SER A 41 29.42 -27.34 54.09
CA SER A 41 28.63 -28.37 54.77
C SER A 41 28.75 -29.70 54.01
N THR A 42 28.72 -30.82 54.72
CA THR A 42 29.10 -32.16 54.21
C THR A 42 28.01 -33.21 54.41
N VAL A 43 28.12 -34.32 53.66
CA VAL A 43 27.83 -35.75 54.00
C VAL A 43 27.45 -36.52 52.70
N PRO A 44 27.82 -37.81 52.51
CA PRO A 44 28.10 -38.35 51.18
C PRO A 44 27.10 -39.38 50.60
N ARG A 45 27.39 -39.83 49.37
CA ARG A 45 26.68 -40.87 48.59
C ARG A 45 26.53 -42.21 49.33
N VAL A 46 25.42 -42.89 49.03
CA VAL A 46 25.30 -44.36 49.02
C VAL A 46 24.72 -44.76 47.64
N LEU A 47 25.21 -45.85 47.04
CA LEU A 47 24.62 -46.40 45.81
C LEU A 47 23.47 -47.35 46.15
N HIS A 48 22.41 -47.31 45.34
CA HIS A 48 21.56 -48.46 45.10
C HIS A 48 21.19 -48.50 43.62
N GLU A 49 21.53 -49.59 42.94
CA GLU A 49 21.04 -49.86 41.59
C GLU A 49 19.57 -50.28 41.68
N ALA A 50 18.70 -49.53 41.01
CA ALA A 50 17.29 -49.89 40.83
C ALA A 50 16.99 -49.86 39.33
N VAL A 51 16.59 -51.01 38.77
CA VAL A 51 16.28 -51.14 37.34
C VAL A 51 14.95 -50.45 37.06
N TYR A 52 15.03 -49.16 36.70
CA TYR A 52 13.88 -48.41 36.21
C TYR A 52 13.61 -48.74 34.74
N THR A 53 12.63 -49.60 34.51
CA THR A 53 11.94 -49.65 33.22
C THR A 53 11.35 -48.27 32.92
N PRO A 54 11.65 -47.64 31.77
CA PRO A 54 11.05 -46.34 31.45
C PRO A 54 9.56 -46.51 31.22
N VAL A 55 8.75 -46.00 32.15
CA VAL A 55 7.32 -45.79 31.91
C VAL A 55 7.21 -44.87 30.71
N ALA A 56 6.54 -45.33 29.65
CA ALA A 56 6.39 -44.54 28.43
C ALA A 56 5.69 -43.21 28.76
N SER A 57 6.41 -42.10 28.57
CA SER A 57 5.85 -40.76 28.70
C SER A 57 4.57 -40.66 27.88
N PRO A 58 3.45 -40.18 28.44
CA PRO A 58 2.24 -40.01 27.65
C PRO A 58 2.55 -39.10 26.47
N GLN A 59 2.34 -39.60 25.26
CA GLN A 59 2.51 -38.79 24.06
C GLN A 59 1.61 -37.56 24.22
N PRO A 60 2.09 -36.33 23.94
CA PRO A 60 1.22 -35.17 23.94
C PRO A 60 0.10 -35.45 22.94
N LEU A 61 -1.14 -35.49 23.44
CA LEU A 61 -2.32 -35.66 22.62
C LEU A 61 -2.24 -34.64 21.49
N LYS A 62 -2.22 -35.12 20.24
CA LYS A 62 -2.30 -34.24 19.07
C LYS A 62 -3.65 -33.55 19.12
N LEU A 63 -3.68 -32.36 19.71
CA LEU A 63 -4.76 -31.41 19.54
C LEU A 63 -4.73 -31.01 18.07
N VAL A 64 -5.48 -31.74 17.24
CA VAL A 64 -5.64 -31.43 15.82
C VAL A 64 -6.22 -30.03 15.76
N ALA A 65 -5.51 -29.10 15.10
CA ALA A 65 -6.01 -27.77 14.85
C ALA A 65 -7.19 -27.86 13.87
N LEU A 66 -8.40 -28.03 14.42
CA LEU A 66 -9.65 -28.20 13.66
C LEU A 66 -9.82 -27.07 12.63
N PHE A 67 -9.56 -25.84 13.07
CA PHE A 67 -9.28 -24.73 12.16
C PHE A 67 -7.78 -24.71 11.82
N ASN A 68 -7.40 -25.28 10.66
CA ASN A 68 -6.01 -25.24 10.22
C ASN A 68 -5.64 -23.81 9.77
N THR A 69 -5.04 -23.03 10.67
CA THR A 69 -4.74 -21.61 10.44
C THR A 69 -3.67 -21.36 9.39
N GLU A 70 -2.81 -22.37 9.11
CA GLU A 70 -1.62 -22.33 8.24
C GLU A 70 -1.34 -20.97 7.59
N LEU A 71 -0.76 -20.08 8.41
CA LEU A 71 -0.25 -18.77 8.05
C LEU A 71 1.05 -18.88 7.23
N THR A 72 1.09 -19.82 6.29
CA THR A 72 2.11 -19.84 5.24
C THR A 72 1.94 -18.57 4.40
N PRO A 73 2.94 -17.67 4.34
CA PRO A 73 2.88 -16.52 3.46
C PRO A 73 2.65 -16.97 2.00
N PRO A 74 1.94 -16.19 1.17
CA PRO A 74 1.71 -16.52 -0.22
C PRO A 74 3.03 -16.84 -0.93
N ARG A 75 3.09 -17.99 -1.62
CA ARG A 75 4.31 -18.44 -2.31
C ARG A 75 4.62 -17.55 -3.52
N PHE A 76 5.32 -16.45 -3.30
CA PHE A 76 5.78 -15.57 -4.35
C PHE A 76 7.05 -16.12 -5.01
N HIS A 77 6.87 -16.97 -6.03
CA HIS A 77 7.95 -17.60 -6.77
C HIS A 77 8.64 -16.65 -7.75
N VAL A 78 9.43 -15.70 -7.22
CA VAL A 78 10.47 -15.00 -7.99
C VAL A 78 11.80 -15.77 -7.93
N THR A 79 12.61 -15.68 -8.98
CA THR A 79 13.96 -16.26 -9.01
C THR A 79 14.97 -15.50 -8.14
N TYR A 80 14.67 -14.24 -7.81
CA TYR A 80 15.58 -13.31 -7.13
C TYR A 80 14.77 -12.13 -6.56
N ARG A 81 14.94 -11.84 -5.27
CA ARG A 81 14.23 -10.76 -4.55
C ARG A 81 14.93 -9.40 -4.76
N TRP A 82 14.82 -8.87 -5.97
CA TRP A 82 15.56 -7.68 -6.42
C TRP A 82 15.43 -6.44 -5.51
N TRP A 83 14.34 -6.32 -4.74
CA TRP A 83 14.06 -5.19 -3.85
C TRP A 83 14.92 -5.20 -2.58
N GLU A 84 15.37 -6.36 -2.10
CA GLU A 84 16.23 -6.47 -0.91
C GLU A 84 17.64 -5.91 -1.19
N GLU A 85 18.17 -6.14 -2.39
CA GLU A 85 19.46 -5.56 -2.80
C GLU A 85 19.36 -4.06 -3.11
N GLU A 86 18.25 -3.59 -3.71
CA GLU A 86 18.02 -2.16 -3.97
C GLU A 86 17.72 -1.37 -2.66
N ALA A 87 17.26 -2.04 -1.61
CA ALA A 87 17.06 -1.46 -0.28
C ALA A 87 18.38 -1.03 0.39
N LEU A 88 19.43 -1.83 0.25
CA LEU A 88 20.74 -1.57 0.86
C LEU A 88 21.30 -0.17 0.46
N PRO A 89 21.46 0.20 -0.83
CA PRO A 89 21.91 1.54 -1.23
C PRO A 89 21.06 2.68 -0.67
N ILE A 90 19.74 2.51 -0.52
CA ILE A 90 18.87 3.55 0.05
C ILE A 90 19.11 3.71 1.55
N LEU A 91 19.26 2.62 2.31
CA LEU A 91 19.60 2.69 3.75
C LEU A 91 20.98 3.32 4.01
N TRP A 92 21.90 3.28 3.04
CA TRP A 92 23.22 3.94 3.12
C TRP A 92 23.25 5.36 2.50
N ALA A 93 22.28 5.74 1.67
CA ALA A 93 22.15 7.08 1.11
C ALA A 93 21.86 8.15 2.19
N PHE A 94 21.85 9.43 1.81
CA PHE A 94 21.57 10.55 2.72
C PHE A 94 20.14 11.12 2.58
N ASN A 95 19.30 10.56 1.70
CA ASN A 95 17.92 11.03 1.53
C ASN A 95 16.99 10.44 2.60
N ILE A 96 16.77 11.21 3.67
CA ILE A 96 15.83 10.91 4.77
C ILE A 96 14.44 10.51 4.24
N GLY A 97 13.93 11.18 3.20
CA GLY A 97 12.61 10.90 2.63
C GLY A 97 12.51 9.54 1.93
N ASP A 98 13.61 9.03 1.37
CA ASP A 98 13.63 7.71 0.71
C ASP A 98 13.88 6.59 1.72
N ILE A 99 14.72 6.84 2.75
CA ILE A 99 14.87 5.94 3.88
C ILE A 99 13.53 5.78 4.63
N LYS A 100 12.80 6.88 4.88
CA LYS A 100 11.46 6.86 5.50
C LYS A 100 10.49 5.94 4.75
N ARG A 101 10.41 6.05 3.42
CA ARG A 101 9.57 5.19 2.56
C ARG A 101 10.01 3.72 2.63
N LEU A 102 11.31 3.45 2.66
CA LEU A 102 11.83 2.08 2.76
C LEU A 102 11.57 1.45 4.14
N LEU A 103 11.72 2.22 5.22
CA LEU A 103 11.36 1.80 6.58
C LEU A 103 9.86 1.55 6.72
N GLN A 104 9.01 2.34 6.06
CA GLN A 104 7.56 2.16 6.00
C GLN A 104 7.19 0.82 5.33
N PHE A 105 7.70 0.53 4.12
CA PHE A 105 7.35 -0.70 3.39
C PHE A 105 8.11 -1.96 3.83
N ARG A 106 9.19 -1.84 4.62
CA ARG A 106 9.99 -2.96 5.15
C ARG A 106 10.38 -3.98 4.07
N LEU A 107 10.98 -3.52 2.98
CA LEU A 107 11.36 -4.35 1.82
C LEU A 107 12.73 -5.01 2.01
N TYR A 108 12.89 -5.71 3.14
CA TYR A 108 14.10 -6.40 3.58
C TYR A 108 13.71 -7.61 4.47
N ASP A 109 14.53 -8.66 4.50
CA ASP A 109 14.21 -9.91 5.22
C ASP A 109 14.26 -9.73 6.75
N ASP A 110 15.37 -9.19 7.27
CA ASP A 110 15.61 -8.93 8.69
C ASP A 110 15.13 -7.53 9.13
N ASP A 111 14.25 -7.46 10.13
CA ASP A 111 13.72 -6.20 10.66
C ASP A 111 14.71 -5.42 11.57
N ASP A 112 15.80 -6.04 12.05
CA ASP A 112 16.88 -5.34 12.77
C ASP A 112 18.01 -4.84 11.85
N PHE A 113 18.01 -5.21 10.57
CA PHE A 113 18.99 -4.74 9.58
C PHE A 113 19.01 -3.20 9.44
N PRO A 114 17.87 -2.48 9.34
CA PRO A 114 17.87 -1.02 9.32
C PRO A 114 18.33 -0.42 10.65
N ARG A 115 18.00 -1.04 11.79
CA ARG A 115 18.46 -0.58 13.12
C ARG A 115 19.98 -0.55 13.18
N ARG A 116 20.63 -1.63 12.72
CA ARG A 116 22.09 -1.75 12.65
C ARG A 116 22.73 -0.72 11.70
N ILE A 117 22.08 -0.36 10.58
CA ILE A 117 22.61 0.69 9.69
C ILE A 117 22.41 2.09 10.28
N LEU A 118 21.26 2.36 10.90
CA LEU A 118 20.95 3.66 11.52
C LEU A 118 21.81 3.95 12.75
N GLN A 119 22.12 2.94 13.57
CA GLN A 119 23.07 3.03 14.70
C GLN A 119 24.51 3.37 14.28
N ASN A 120 24.87 3.20 13.01
CA ASN A 120 26.17 3.58 12.46
C ASN A 120 26.19 4.99 11.84
N ARG A 121 25.09 5.75 11.92
CA ARG A 121 25.03 7.15 11.46
C ARG A 121 25.56 8.11 12.52
N ASN A 122 25.80 9.36 12.13
CA ASN A 122 26.13 10.39 13.10
C ASN A 122 24.85 10.92 13.79
N THR A 123 24.96 11.36 15.04
CA THR A 123 23.81 11.83 15.84
C THR A 123 23.10 13.05 15.24
N ALA A 124 23.78 13.91 14.47
CA ALA A 124 23.16 15.08 13.86
C ALA A 124 22.16 14.66 12.76
N THR A 125 22.57 13.76 11.85
CA THR A 125 21.68 13.19 10.82
C THR A 125 20.51 12.42 11.43
N LEU A 126 20.69 11.70 12.53
CA LEU A 126 19.55 11.08 13.24
C LEU A 126 18.61 12.12 13.86
N THR A 127 19.15 13.23 14.37
CA THR A 127 18.36 14.32 14.97
C THR A 127 17.57 15.09 13.89
N GLU A 128 18.17 15.30 12.72
CA GLU A 128 17.51 15.81 11.50
C GLU A 128 16.40 14.86 11.02
N PHE A 129 16.67 13.54 11.01
CA PHE A 129 15.69 12.53 10.65
C PHE A 129 14.48 12.58 11.60
N VAL A 130 14.70 12.54 12.92
CA VAL A 130 13.62 12.70 13.92
C VAL A 130 12.84 13.99 13.67
N ALA A 131 13.51 15.13 13.48
CA ALA A 131 12.84 16.41 13.20
C ALA A 131 11.97 16.36 11.93
N SER A 132 12.35 15.61 10.89
CA SER A 132 11.55 15.43 9.67
C SER A 132 10.30 14.55 9.82
N LEU A 133 10.15 13.85 10.95
CA LEU A 133 9.01 12.96 11.24
C LEU A 133 7.90 13.66 12.03
N PHE A 134 8.19 14.80 12.67
CA PHE A 134 7.26 15.53 13.53
C PHE A 134 6.83 16.90 12.95
N PRO A 135 5.65 17.42 13.34
CA PRO A 135 5.32 18.83 13.14
C PRO A 135 6.31 19.74 13.88
N PRO A 136 6.64 20.93 13.34
CA PRO A 136 7.52 21.87 14.03
C PRO A 136 6.92 22.33 15.37
N GLY A 137 7.69 22.22 16.45
CA GLY A 137 7.33 22.76 17.76
C GLY A 137 7.03 21.74 18.88
N GLN A 138 7.21 20.43 18.68
CA GLN A 138 7.14 19.46 19.79
C GLN A 138 8.49 19.39 20.56
N PRO A 139 8.55 19.76 21.85
CA PRO A 139 9.77 19.70 22.66
C PRO A 139 10.06 18.27 23.19
N GLY A 140 11.33 17.99 23.49
CA GLY A 140 11.79 16.78 24.21
C GLY A 140 12.33 15.63 23.35
N LEU A 141 12.01 15.57 22.06
CA LEU A 141 12.48 14.50 21.15
C LEU A 141 13.90 14.70 20.61
N LEU A 142 14.43 15.93 20.65
CA LEU A 142 15.80 16.23 20.23
C LEU A 142 16.84 15.79 21.25
N ASP A 143 16.45 15.60 22.51
CA ASP A 143 17.32 15.27 23.64
C ASP A 143 17.51 13.75 23.84
N LEU A 144 16.77 12.93 23.09
CA LEU A 144 16.90 11.46 23.09
C LEU A 144 18.34 11.00 22.86
N ALA A 145 18.73 9.93 23.55
CA ALA A 145 20.00 9.24 23.35
C ALA A 145 20.09 8.64 21.94
N HIS A 146 21.32 8.36 21.49
CA HIS A 146 21.59 7.94 20.11
C HIS A 146 20.77 6.70 19.68
N HIS A 147 20.64 5.71 20.56
CA HIS A 147 19.88 4.48 20.28
C HIS A 147 18.36 4.73 20.29
N GLU A 148 17.85 5.49 21.26
CA GLU A 148 16.43 5.87 21.36
C GLU A 148 15.96 6.60 20.09
N LYS A 149 16.81 7.46 19.50
CA LYS A 149 16.52 8.11 18.21
C LYS A 149 16.35 7.12 17.06
N VAL A 150 17.16 6.06 17.00
CA VAL A 150 17.01 5.01 15.97
C VAL A 150 15.71 4.24 16.15
N ASP A 151 15.42 3.84 17.38
CA ASP A 151 14.24 3.04 17.70
C ASP A 151 12.94 3.83 17.45
N GLU A 152 12.94 5.13 17.79
CA GLU A 152 11.83 6.05 17.52
C GLU A 152 11.65 6.34 16.02
N ILE A 153 12.73 6.54 15.25
CA ILE A 153 12.66 6.65 13.78
C ILE A 153 11.96 5.43 13.17
N ILE A 154 12.36 4.22 13.59
CA ILE A 154 11.78 2.96 13.10
C ILE A 154 10.29 2.88 13.47
N ARG A 155 9.95 3.12 14.74
CA ARG A 155 8.56 3.09 15.25
C ARG A 155 7.63 4.03 14.49
N LEU A 156 8.08 5.27 14.25
CA LEU A 156 7.31 6.30 13.55
C LEU A 156 7.15 6.01 12.05
N CYS A 157 8.17 5.45 11.39
CA CYS A 157 8.08 5.11 9.96
C CYS A 157 7.19 3.89 9.72
N GLN A 158 7.24 2.88 10.60
CA GLN A 158 6.50 1.63 10.45
C GLN A 158 5.04 1.70 10.89
N LYS A 159 4.64 2.72 11.68
CA LYS A 159 3.25 2.95 12.14
C LYS A 159 2.54 1.68 12.64
N ILE A 160 3.19 0.87 13.47
CA ILE A 160 2.63 -0.40 13.95
C ILE A 160 1.32 -0.12 14.73
N ILE A 161 0.19 -0.49 14.14
CA ILE A 161 -1.15 -0.37 14.74
C ILE A 161 -1.31 -1.49 15.77
N PHE A 162 -1.84 -1.16 16.95
CA PHE A 162 -2.13 -2.16 17.96
C PHE A 162 -3.36 -3.00 17.58
N PRO A 163 -3.32 -4.32 17.79
CA PRO A 163 -4.41 -5.22 17.45
C PRO A 163 -5.72 -4.91 18.17
N ILE A 164 -6.84 -5.01 17.44
CA ILE A 164 -8.18 -4.94 18.01
C ILE A 164 -8.65 -6.38 18.35
N PRO A 165 -9.17 -6.67 19.56
CA PRO A 165 -9.74 -7.97 19.87
C PRO A 165 -11.12 -8.15 19.22
N TRP A 166 -11.45 -9.38 18.82
CA TRP A 166 -12.76 -9.75 18.29
C TRP A 166 -13.88 -9.50 19.31
N ASN A 167 -14.87 -8.68 18.95
CA ASN A 167 -15.91 -8.19 19.89
C ASN A 167 -17.34 -8.69 19.59
N TRP A 168 -17.57 -9.49 18.55
CA TRP A 168 -18.90 -10.06 18.26
C TRP A 168 -19.12 -11.41 18.97
N PHE A 169 -20.33 -11.62 19.51
CA PHE A 169 -20.71 -12.84 20.23
C PHE A 169 -22.02 -13.44 19.71
N PRO A 170 -22.12 -14.79 19.57
CA PRO A 170 -23.35 -15.47 19.19
C PRO A 170 -24.57 -15.16 20.08
N ASN A 171 -25.67 -14.74 19.46
CA ASN A 171 -26.91 -14.39 20.17
C ASN A 171 -27.65 -15.63 20.75
N TYR A 172 -27.84 -15.66 22.06
CA TYR A 172 -28.52 -16.76 22.76
C TYR A 172 -30.05 -16.75 22.60
N LEU A 173 -30.64 -15.59 22.29
CA LEU A 173 -32.09 -15.46 22.07
C LEU A 173 -32.56 -16.24 20.82
N ASN A 174 -33.86 -16.56 20.80
CA ASN A 174 -34.51 -17.25 19.68
C ASN A 174 -35.23 -16.24 18.78
N GLY A 175 -35.37 -16.56 17.49
CA GLY A 175 -36.02 -15.68 16.50
C GLY A 175 -35.14 -14.57 15.90
N VAL A 176 -33.82 -14.60 16.14
CA VAL A 176 -32.88 -13.68 15.50
C VAL A 176 -32.76 -14.00 14.00
N ASN A 177 -32.84 -12.98 13.16
CA ASN A 177 -32.78 -13.12 11.70
C ASN A 177 -31.35 -13.46 11.22
N PRO A 178 -31.16 -14.50 10.37
CA PRO A 178 -29.85 -14.81 9.76
C PRO A 178 -29.19 -13.61 9.07
N VAL A 179 -29.96 -12.71 8.46
CA VAL A 179 -29.44 -11.49 7.80
C VAL A 179 -28.78 -10.55 8.81
N THR A 180 -29.34 -10.43 10.02
CA THR A 180 -28.79 -9.59 11.10
C THR A 180 -27.47 -10.17 11.60
N ILE A 181 -27.44 -11.49 11.88
CA ILE A 181 -26.23 -12.18 12.33
C ILE A 181 -25.11 -12.08 11.27
N ALA A 182 -25.45 -12.26 9.98
CA ALA A 182 -24.50 -12.10 8.88
C ALA A 182 -23.97 -10.65 8.76
N LEU A 183 -24.80 -9.64 9.04
CA LEU A 183 -24.38 -8.24 9.03
C LEU A 183 -23.46 -7.89 10.22
N GLU A 184 -23.76 -8.40 11.42
CA GLU A 184 -22.93 -8.24 12.61
C GLU A 184 -21.54 -8.86 12.41
N ILE A 185 -21.50 -10.14 12.02
CA ILE A 185 -20.26 -10.89 11.73
C ILE A 185 -19.46 -10.21 10.61
N ASN A 186 -20.13 -9.71 9.56
CA ASN A 186 -19.48 -8.96 8.49
C ASN A 186 -18.86 -7.65 9.01
N THR A 187 -19.59 -6.87 9.81
CA THR A 187 -19.11 -5.58 10.34
C THR A 187 -17.85 -5.76 11.18
N GLU A 188 -17.83 -6.75 12.08
CA GLU A 188 -16.63 -7.08 12.87
C GLU A 188 -15.48 -7.55 11.98
N SER A 189 -15.73 -8.46 11.03
CA SER A 189 -14.71 -8.96 10.08
C SER A 189 -14.12 -7.85 9.20
N VAL A 190 -14.95 -6.89 8.75
CA VAL A 190 -14.53 -5.68 8.03
C VAL A 190 -13.66 -4.79 8.94
N LEU A 191 -14.08 -4.55 10.18
CA LEU A 191 -13.31 -3.76 11.15
C LEU A 191 -11.92 -4.37 11.41
N GLN A 192 -11.83 -5.69 11.55
CA GLN A 192 -10.56 -6.41 11.68
C GLN A 192 -9.69 -6.28 10.41
N PHE A 193 -10.28 -6.24 9.20
CA PHE A 193 -9.52 -5.97 7.96
C PHE A 193 -9.04 -4.52 7.88
N LYS A 194 -9.87 -3.56 8.32
CA LYS A 194 -9.55 -2.12 8.36
C LYS A 194 -8.39 -1.78 9.32
N ALA A 195 -8.10 -2.65 10.29
CA ALA A 195 -6.95 -2.48 11.18
C ALA A 195 -5.57 -2.75 10.53
N ILE A 196 -5.53 -3.34 9.32
CA ILE A 196 -4.29 -3.73 8.64
C ILE A 196 -3.84 -2.66 7.65
N SER A 197 -2.55 -2.31 7.70
CA SER A 197 -1.92 -1.35 6.78
C SER A 197 -1.68 -1.94 5.37
N PHE A 198 -1.57 -1.08 4.35
CA PHE A 198 -1.16 -1.51 3.01
C PHE A 198 0.27 -2.08 3.04
N GLU A 199 1.12 -1.48 3.87
CA GLU A 199 2.51 -1.85 4.12
C GLU A 199 2.67 -3.27 4.67
N ASP A 200 1.76 -3.71 5.54
CA ASP A 200 1.67 -5.10 6.02
C ASP A 200 1.21 -6.04 4.90
N TRP A 201 0.18 -5.65 4.13
CA TRP A 201 -0.27 -6.46 3.00
C TRP A 201 0.81 -6.62 1.92
N VAL A 202 1.64 -5.60 1.68
CA VAL A 202 2.83 -5.70 0.81
C VAL A 202 3.87 -6.66 1.40
N ARG A 203 4.25 -6.52 2.68
CA ARG A 203 5.21 -7.42 3.34
C ARG A 203 4.75 -8.89 3.29
N PHE A 204 3.48 -9.15 3.60
CA PHE A 204 2.89 -10.49 3.48
C PHE A 204 2.81 -11.00 2.04
N ALA A 205 2.42 -10.16 1.06
CA ALA A 205 2.33 -10.56 -0.34
C ALA A 205 3.66 -11.03 -0.94
N LEU A 206 4.79 -10.51 -0.45
CA LEU A 206 6.15 -10.91 -0.85
C LEU A 206 6.67 -12.18 -0.16
N GLY A 207 5.92 -12.69 0.81
CA GLY A 207 6.24 -13.93 1.53
C GLY A 207 6.86 -13.75 2.92
N TYR A 208 6.90 -12.53 3.46
CA TYR A 208 7.47 -12.27 4.79
C TYR A 208 6.45 -12.50 5.93
N PRO A 209 6.89 -12.97 7.12
CA PRO A 209 6.07 -12.96 8.33
C PRO A 209 5.60 -11.55 8.68
N THR A 210 4.30 -11.38 8.97
CA THR A 210 3.69 -10.06 9.20
C THR A 210 2.67 -10.14 10.35
N MET A 211 2.99 -9.50 11.49
CA MET A 211 2.30 -9.76 12.76
C MET A 211 0.83 -9.31 12.80
N SER A 212 0.47 -8.20 12.15
CA SER A 212 -0.93 -7.74 12.07
C SER A 212 -1.81 -8.70 11.28
N ILE A 213 -1.27 -9.32 10.22
CA ILE A 213 -1.97 -10.34 9.42
C ILE A 213 -2.05 -11.69 10.16
N VAL A 214 -1.05 -12.03 10.98
CA VAL A 214 -1.14 -13.15 11.95
C VAL A 214 -2.30 -12.89 12.92
N TRP A 215 -2.34 -11.72 13.56
CA TRP A 215 -3.41 -11.36 14.50
C TRP A 215 -4.81 -11.42 13.87
N PHE A 216 -4.95 -10.84 12.67
CA PHE A 216 -6.20 -10.82 11.91
C PHE A 216 -6.75 -12.23 11.62
N VAL A 217 -5.88 -13.18 11.29
CA VAL A 217 -6.27 -14.59 11.10
C VAL A 217 -6.64 -15.24 12.43
N GLU A 218 -5.95 -14.92 13.53
CA GLU A 218 -6.36 -15.38 14.87
C GLU A 218 -7.70 -14.79 15.32
N GLN A 219 -8.07 -13.56 14.91
CA GLN A 219 -9.43 -13.04 15.21
C GLN A 219 -10.52 -13.80 14.44
N HIS A 220 -10.23 -14.23 13.21
CA HIS A 220 -11.10 -15.12 12.46
C HIS A 220 -11.13 -16.55 13.03
N ARG A 221 -10.07 -16.99 13.71
CA ARG A 221 -10.08 -18.22 14.52
C ARG A 221 -10.94 -18.06 15.78
N GLU A 222 -10.94 -16.91 16.44
CA GLU A 222 -11.84 -16.69 17.58
C GLU A 222 -13.33 -16.66 17.17
N LEU A 223 -13.67 -16.11 16.01
CA LEU A 223 -15.01 -16.30 15.42
C LEU A 223 -15.35 -17.80 15.23
N TYR A 224 -14.42 -18.61 14.73
CA TYR A 224 -14.61 -20.06 14.61
C TYR A 224 -14.81 -20.72 15.99
N ASN A 225 -13.98 -20.38 16.98
CA ASN A 225 -14.05 -20.93 18.35
C ASN A 225 -15.40 -20.60 19.01
N LEU A 226 -15.82 -19.34 18.94
CA LEU A 226 -17.09 -18.85 19.48
C LEU A 226 -18.29 -19.51 18.79
N LEU A 227 -18.27 -19.63 17.46
CA LEU A 227 -19.35 -20.25 16.69
C LEU A 227 -19.44 -21.75 16.98
N SER A 228 -18.32 -22.48 17.02
CA SER A 228 -18.33 -23.91 17.37
C SER A 228 -18.89 -24.12 18.78
N ALA A 229 -18.33 -23.42 19.78
CA ALA A 229 -18.78 -23.53 21.16
C ALA A 229 -20.22 -23.03 21.41
N HIS A 230 -20.80 -22.29 20.47
CA HIS A 230 -22.23 -21.96 20.47
C HIS A 230 -23.06 -23.11 19.88
N LEU A 231 -22.70 -23.62 18.70
CA LEU A 231 -23.41 -24.72 18.04
C LEU A 231 -23.34 -26.04 18.83
N ASP A 232 -22.22 -26.32 19.51
CA ASP A 232 -22.07 -27.48 20.43
C ASP A 232 -23.02 -27.41 21.64
N ARG A 233 -23.51 -26.22 22.01
CA ARG A 233 -24.50 -25.99 23.07
C ARG A 233 -25.91 -25.82 22.53
N HIS A 234 -26.04 -25.46 21.25
CA HIS A 234 -27.29 -25.11 20.56
C HIS A 234 -27.41 -25.77 19.17
N PRO A 235 -27.49 -27.11 19.06
CA PRO A 235 -27.66 -27.79 17.78
C PRO A 235 -28.93 -27.34 17.03
N GLU A 236 -29.96 -26.88 17.75
CA GLU A 236 -31.19 -26.31 17.17
C GLU A 236 -30.95 -25.05 16.31
N LYS A 237 -29.78 -24.41 16.45
CA LYS A 237 -29.40 -23.21 15.68
C LYS A 237 -28.54 -23.51 14.46
N GLU A 238 -28.15 -24.76 14.20
CA GLU A 238 -27.31 -25.11 13.03
C GLU A 238 -27.93 -24.68 11.70
N CYS A 239 -29.24 -24.84 11.52
CA CYS A 239 -29.95 -24.38 10.33
C CYS A 239 -29.92 -22.85 10.15
N ILE A 240 -29.94 -22.08 11.24
CA ILE A 240 -29.84 -20.61 11.20
C ILE A 240 -28.48 -20.22 10.63
N TYR A 241 -27.39 -20.87 11.07
CA TYR A 241 -26.05 -20.54 10.60
C TYR A 241 -25.77 -21.02 9.17
N VAL A 242 -26.45 -22.08 8.69
CA VAL A 242 -26.48 -22.44 7.26
C VAL A 242 -27.11 -21.32 6.40
N ASP A 243 -28.09 -20.57 6.92
CA ASP A 243 -28.61 -19.38 6.23
C ASP A 243 -27.71 -18.14 6.40
N VAL A 244 -27.03 -17.98 7.55
CA VAL A 244 -25.98 -16.94 7.74
C VAL A 244 -24.85 -17.10 6.72
N GLU A 245 -24.40 -18.33 6.46
CA GLU A 245 -23.37 -18.63 5.44
C GLU A 245 -23.78 -18.09 4.07
N LYS A 246 -25.02 -18.38 3.62
CA LYS A 246 -25.56 -17.90 2.35
C LYS A 246 -25.57 -16.38 2.27
N GLN A 247 -25.92 -15.70 3.37
CA GLN A 247 -25.92 -14.23 3.46
C GLN A 247 -24.50 -13.61 3.50
N LEU A 248 -23.47 -14.40 3.84
CA LEU A 248 -22.07 -13.96 3.82
C LEU A 248 -21.38 -14.15 2.45
N ARG A 249 -21.91 -14.98 1.55
CA ARG A 249 -21.32 -15.27 0.21
C ARG A 249 -21.06 -14.03 -0.65
N SER A 250 -21.83 -12.95 -0.45
CA SER A 250 -21.70 -11.66 -1.14
C SER A 250 -21.11 -10.54 -0.27
N ARG A 251 -20.49 -10.90 0.86
CA ARG A 251 -19.96 -10.00 1.89
C ARG A 251 -18.46 -10.27 2.13
N CYS A 252 -17.92 -9.90 3.28
CA CYS A 252 -16.50 -10.13 3.60
C CYS A 252 -16.08 -11.61 3.39
N PRO A 253 -15.13 -11.91 2.48
CA PRO A 253 -14.71 -13.27 2.18
C PRO A 253 -14.11 -14.03 3.39
N TRP A 254 -13.57 -13.30 4.37
CA TRP A 254 -13.00 -13.88 5.59
C TRP A 254 -14.07 -14.36 6.57
N ALA A 255 -15.08 -13.54 6.83
CA ALA A 255 -16.28 -13.94 7.58
C ALA A 255 -16.95 -15.17 6.95
N HIS A 256 -17.19 -15.12 5.63
CA HIS A 256 -17.78 -16.23 4.87
C HIS A 256 -16.99 -17.53 5.05
N ARG A 257 -15.67 -17.48 4.75
CA ARG A 257 -14.78 -18.63 4.87
C ARG A 257 -14.73 -19.22 6.29
N THR A 258 -14.80 -18.40 7.33
CA THR A 258 -14.78 -18.86 8.72
C THR A 258 -16.06 -19.60 9.09
N VAL A 259 -17.23 -19.02 8.78
CA VAL A 259 -18.53 -19.65 9.05
C VAL A 259 -18.67 -20.93 8.23
N LEU A 260 -18.29 -20.91 6.95
CA LEU A 260 -18.31 -22.09 6.07
C LEU A 260 -17.43 -23.22 6.61
N GLN A 261 -16.24 -22.93 7.14
CA GLN A 261 -15.38 -23.95 7.76
C GLN A 261 -16.04 -24.57 9.01
N CYS A 262 -16.61 -23.76 9.90
CA CYS A 262 -17.28 -24.26 11.11
C CYS A 262 -18.50 -25.16 10.79
N LEU A 263 -19.27 -24.82 9.74
CA LEU A 263 -20.36 -25.65 9.25
C LEU A 263 -19.85 -26.95 8.59
N LYS A 264 -18.74 -26.86 7.84
CA LYS A 264 -18.13 -28.01 7.16
C LYS A 264 -17.61 -29.06 8.15
N ASP A 265 -16.97 -28.64 9.23
CA ASP A 265 -16.45 -29.55 10.26
C ASP A 265 -17.57 -30.27 11.05
N ARG A 266 -18.82 -29.78 10.93
CA ARG A 266 -20.06 -30.42 11.41
C ARG A 266 -20.77 -31.27 10.36
N GLY A 267 -20.27 -31.30 9.12
CA GLY A 267 -20.93 -31.96 7.98
C GLY A 267 -22.13 -31.21 7.40
N LEU A 268 -22.37 -29.96 7.81
CA LEU A 268 -23.50 -29.12 7.38
C LEU A 268 -23.25 -28.42 6.03
N ALA A 269 -22.00 -28.42 5.54
CA ALA A 269 -21.59 -27.82 4.27
C ALA A 269 -20.59 -28.72 3.52
N SER A 270 -20.71 -28.79 2.19
CA SER A 270 -19.91 -29.67 1.32
C SER A 270 -18.84 -28.94 0.48
N GLU A 271 -18.77 -27.61 0.55
CA GLU A 271 -17.86 -26.81 -0.28
C GLU A 271 -16.39 -26.93 0.14
N ASN A 272 -15.48 -26.64 -0.79
CA ASN A 272 -14.04 -26.75 -0.54
C ASN A 272 -13.46 -25.46 0.03
N THR A 273 -13.08 -25.50 1.31
CA THR A 273 -12.41 -24.43 2.03
C THR A 273 -11.16 -23.97 1.29
N ILE A 274 -11.12 -22.68 0.95
CA ILE A 274 -10.05 -22.08 0.16
C ILE A 274 -8.96 -21.56 1.12
N PRO A 275 -7.64 -21.82 0.92
CA PRO A 275 -6.58 -21.33 1.81
C PRO A 275 -6.53 -19.80 2.02
N ASN A 276 -5.98 -19.33 3.15
CA ASN A 276 -5.98 -17.91 3.54
C ASN A 276 -5.45 -16.97 2.43
N HIS A 277 -4.31 -17.30 1.83
CA HIS A 277 -3.73 -16.53 0.73
C HIS A 277 -4.62 -16.45 -0.53
N ARG A 278 -5.55 -17.39 -0.72
CA ARG A 278 -6.53 -17.37 -1.82
C ARG A 278 -7.79 -16.58 -1.48
N VAL A 279 -8.14 -16.45 -0.20
CA VAL A 279 -9.17 -15.49 0.25
C VAL A 279 -8.67 -14.06 0.02
N ALA A 280 -7.38 -13.81 0.30
CA ALA A 280 -6.69 -12.54 0.03
C ALA A 280 -6.38 -12.27 -1.46
N LYS A 281 -6.73 -13.18 -2.39
CA LYS A 281 -6.24 -13.18 -3.79
C LYS A 281 -6.48 -11.84 -4.52
N PHE A 282 -7.63 -11.22 -4.27
CA PHE A 282 -8.03 -9.93 -4.85
C PHE A 282 -7.05 -8.78 -4.58
N LEU A 283 -6.23 -8.89 -3.51
CA LEU A 283 -5.22 -7.91 -3.11
C LEU A 283 -3.79 -8.41 -3.36
N ILE A 284 -3.54 -9.70 -3.04
CA ILE A 284 -2.19 -10.28 -3.13
C ILE A 284 -1.69 -10.37 -4.57
N GLU A 285 -2.51 -10.78 -5.55
CA GLU A 285 -2.04 -10.93 -6.93
C GLU A 285 -1.70 -9.60 -7.62
N PRO A 286 -2.50 -8.52 -7.48
CA PRO A 286 -2.11 -7.19 -7.96
C PRO A 286 -0.82 -6.67 -7.31
N ILE A 287 -0.64 -6.83 -5.99
CA ILE A 287 0.60 -6.45 -5.32
C ILE A 287 1.78 -7.27 -5.87
N GLN A 288 1.66 -8.60 -5.94
CA GLN A 288 2.72 -9.46 -6.48
C GLN A 288 3.07 -9.13 -7.95
N ALA A 289 2.11 -8.68 -8.76
CA ALA A 289 2.35 -8.27 -10.13
C ALA A 289 3.35 -7.11 -10.23
N LEU A 290 3.28 -6.12 -9.32
CA LEU A 290 4.20 -4.98 -9.26
C LEU A 290 5.67 -5.39 -9.11
N PHE A 291 5.95 -6.52 -8.45
CA PHE A 291 7.30 -6.98 -8.16
C PHE A 291 7.85 -7.99 -9.18
N LYS A 292 7.06 -8.40 -10.20
CA LYS A 292 7.52 -9.32 -11.26
C LYS A 292 8.58 -8.70 -12.17
N SER A 293 8.52 -7.39 -12.39
CA SER A 293 9.53 -6.61 -13.10
C SER A 293 10.39 -5.81 -12.12
N ARG A 294 11.69 -5.67 -12.37
CA ARG A 294 12.59 -4.77 -11.62
C ARG A 294 12.46 -3.34 -12.17
N PRO A 295 11.79 -2.40 -11.47
CA PRO A 295 11.69 -1.00 -11.89
C PRO A 295 13.04 -0.29 -11.66
N ARG A 296 13.29 0.80 -12.39
CA ARG A 296 14.47 1.65 -12.16
C ARG A 296 14.11 3.14 -12.27
N PRO A 297 14.57 3.99 -11.32
CA PRO A 297 15.22 3.66 -10.04
C PRO A 297 14.22 3.17 -8.99
N PHE A 298 14.66 2.37 -8.01
CA PHE A 298 13.81 1.82 -6.95
C PHE A 298 13.08 2.89 -6.12
N VAL A 299 13.66 4.10 -5.97
CA VAL A 299 13.01 5.24 -5.32
C VAL A 299 11.66 5.61 -5.96
N LYS A 300 11.52 5.53 -7.30
CA LYS A 300 10.21 5.75 -7.95
C LYS A 300 9.19 4.69 -7.54
N PHE A 301 9.63 3.45 -7.37
CA PHE A 301 8.76 2.35 -6.97
C PHE A 301 8.33 2.45 -5.51
N LEU A 302 9.23 2.83 -4.60
CA LEU A 302 8.85 3.20 -3.22
C LEU A 302 7.83 4.35 -3.22
N LYS A 303 7.99 5.35 -4.10
CA LYS A 303 6.98 6.41 -4.28
C LYS A 303 5.65 5.86 -4.82
N LYS A 304 5.66 4.93 -5.80
CA LYS A 304 4.44 4.25 -6.28
C LYS A 304 3.71 3.49 -5.18
N LEU A 305 4.42 2.78 -4.32
CA LEU A 305 3.82 2.11 -3.17
C LEU A 305 3.16 3.11 -2.19
N SER A 306 3.75 4.29 -1.96
CA SER A 306 3.11 5.33 -1.13
C SER A 306 1.78 5.83 -1.72
N VAL A 307 1.69 6.02 -3.04
CA VAL A 307 0.43 6.45 -3.71
C VAL A 307 -0.61 5.31 -3.66
N LEU A 308 -0.19 4.06 -3.85
CA LEU A 308 -1.06 2.89 -3.69
C LEU A 308 -1.57 2.71 -2.25
N SER A 309 -0.81 3.16 -1.23
CA SER A 309 -1.27 3.19 0.17
C SER A 309 -2.48 4.12 0.35
N ILE A 310 -2.51 5.27 -0.35
CA ILE A 310 -3.67 6.19 -0.38
C ILE A 310 -4.87 5.51 -1.06
N ARG A 311 -4.66 4.89 -2.23
CA ARG A 311 -5.71 4.14 -2.95
C ARG A 311 -6.30 2.99 -2.12
N PHE A 312 -5.45 2.29 -1.38
CA PHE A 312 -5.84 1.22 -0.47
C PHE A 312 -6.69 1.76 0.69
N SER A 313 -6.29 2.86 1.32
CA SER A 313 -7.07 3.55 2.36
C SER A 313 -8.48 3.90 1.85
N ARG A 314 -8.60 4.51 0.68
CA ARG A 314 -9.90 4.85 0.07
C ARG A 314 -10.79 3.63 -0.11
N LYS A 315 -10.30 2.63 -0.86
CA LYS A 315 -11.08 1.44 -1.23
C LYS A 315 -11.42 0.51 -0.05
N TYR A 316 -10.60 0.46 0.99
CA TYR A 316 -10.73 -0.55 2.04
C TYR A 316 -10.87 0.00 3.46
N HIS A 317 -10.42 1.22 3.77
CA HIS A 317 -10.55 1.84 5.10
C HIS A 317 -11.66 2.88 5.16
N GLU A 318 -11.81 3.70 4.12
CA GLU A 318 -12.77 4.81 4.07
C GLU A 318 -14.14 4.36 3.55
N ASP A 319 -14.19 3.54 2.48
CA ASP A 319 -15.44 3.01 1.92
C ASP A 319 -16.25 2.19 2.95
N VAL A 320 -17.57 2.33 2.89
CA VAL A 320 -18.55 1.64 3.75
C VAL A 320 -18.88 0.25 3.18
N ASP A 321 -19.08 0.15 1.87
CA ASP A 321 -19.59 -1.06 1.18
C ASP A 321 -18.52 -1.66 0.26
N ILE A 322 -17.41 -2.08 0.86
CA ILE A 322 -16.23 -2.64 0.17
C ILE A 322 -16.62 -3.73 -0.84
N ASN A 323 -16.41 -3.44 -2.13
CA ASN A 323 -16.57 -4.44 -3.20
C ASN A 323 -15.37 -5.39 -3.27
N TRP A 324 -15.51 -6.54 -2.60
CA TRP A 324 -14.53 -7.64 -2.56
C TRP A 324 -14.37 -8.42 -3.87
N ALA A 325 -15.32 -8.31 -4.81
CA ALA A 325 -15.28 -9.04 -6.07
C ALA A 325 -14.33 -8.38 -7.09
N THR A 326 -14.22 -7.05 -7.06
CA THR A 326 -13.27 -6.30 -7.89
C THR A 326 -11.89 -6.31 -7.23
N PRO A 327 -10.81 -6.76 -7.90
CA PRO A 327 -9.45 -6.72 -7.37
C PRO A 327 -8.96 -5.32 -6.94
N PHE A 328 -7.87 -5.26 -6.18
CA PHE A 328 -7.16 -4.01 -5.94
C PHE A 328 -6.50 -3.53 -7.24
N ASP A 329 -6.78 -2.28 -7.63
CA ASP A 329 -6.16 -1.69 -8.80
C ASP A 329 -4.78 -1.13 -8.46
N ALA A 330 -3.74 -1.88 -8.85
CA ALA A 330 -2.34 -1.55 -8.68
C ALA A 330 -1.76 -0.69 -9.83
N GLU A 331 -2.56 -0.34 -10.83
CA GLU A 331 -2.18 0.51 -11.95
C GLU A 331 -2.71 1.94 -11.72
N ILE A 332 -1.80 2.89 -11.54
CA ILE A 332 -2.13 4.31 -11.39
C ILE A 332 -1.77 4.98 -12.73
N PRO A 333 -2.75 5.38 -13.56
CA PRO A 333 -2.49 6.04 -14.83
C PRO A 333 -1.59 7.27 -14.67
N HIS A 334 -0.69 7.47 -15.64
CA HIS A 334 0.29 8.57 -15.69
C HIS A 334 1.28 8.67 -14.50
N LEU A 335 1.24 7.78 -13.50
CA LEU A 335 2.10 7.89 -12.32
C LEU A 335 3.60 7.87 -12.64
N ASP A 336 4.05 7.01 -13.56
CA ASP A 336 5.46 6.95 -13.94
C ASP A 336 5.94 8.24 -14.65
N ASP A 337 5.00 8.98 -15.23
CA ASP A 337 5.18 10.30 -15.85
C ASP A 337 5.14 11.44 -14.83
N PHE A 338 4.31 11.33 -13.78
CA PHE A 338 4.30 12.27 -12.64
C PHE A 338 5.57 12.12 -11.79
N LEU A 339 6.01 10.88 -11.57
CA LEU A 339 7.25 10.54 -10.86
C LEU A 339 8.50 10.61 -11.77
N ALA A 340 8.36 11.03 -13.03
CA ALA A 340 9.50 11.36 -13.87
C ALA A 340 10.06 12.75 -13.52
N SER A 341 11.39 12.89 -13.52
CA SER A 341 12.08 14.17 -13.37
C SER A 341 11.93 15.10 -14.59
N SER A 342 10.84 14.97 -15.35
CA SER A 342 10.51 15.78 -16.52
C SER A 342 9.72 17.02 -16.10
N PRO A 343 10.12 18.24 -16.54
CA PRO A 343 9.41 19.47 -16.22
C PRO A 343 7.91 19.42 -16.56
N ALA A 344 7.08 20.08 -15.75
CA ALA A 344 5.62 20.06 -15.90
C ALA A 344 5.09 20.41 -17.31
N PRO A 345 5.69 21.35 -18.09
CA PRO A 345 5.30 21.58 -19.49
C PRO A 345 5.52 20.38 -20.43
N THR A 346 6.42 19.44 -20.09
CA THR A 346 6.62 18.19 -20.84
C THR A 346 5.51 17.18 -20.57
N LEU A 347 4.97 17.15 -19.35
CA LEU A 347 3.76 16.39 -19.03
C LEU A 347 2.54 16.98 -19.77
N ALA A 348 2.36 18.30 -19.69
CA ALA A 348 1.27 19.01 -20.37
C ALA A 348 1.20 18.70 -21.87
N ARG A 349 2.35 18.76 -22.58
CA ARG A 349 2.42 18.41 -24.01
C ARG A 349 2.04 16.96 -24.30
N ARG A 350 2.43 16.00 -23.44
CA ARG A 350 2.13 14.58 -23.64
C ARG A 350 0.66 14.27 -23.39
N LEU A 351 0.05 14.92 -22.39
CA LEU A 351 -1.39 14.86 -22.17
C LEU A 351 -2.14 15.45 -23.36
N THR A 352 -1.86 16.70 -23.77
CA THR A 352 -2.52 17.30 -24.93
C THR A 352 -2.40 16.45 -26.21
N PHE A 353 -1.22 15.90 -26.52
CA PHE A 353 -1.07 14.99 -27.68
C PHE A 353 -1.77 13.63 -27.49
N SER A 354 -2.08 13.20 -26.28
CA SER A 354 -2.94 12.05 -26.01
C SER A 354 -4.42 12.41 -26.19
N ASP A 355 -4.81 13.55 -25.65
CA ASP A 355 -6.17 14.08 -25.66
C ASP A 355 -6.63 14.43 -27.08
N GLU A 356 -5.81 15.14 -27.87
CA GLU A 356 -6.04 15.41 -29.31
C GLU A 356 -6.45 14.14 -30.08
N ARG A 357 -5.75 13.02 -29.83
CA ARG A 357 -6.04 11.72 -30.45
C ARG A 357 -7.30 11.07 -29.87
N GLY A 358 -7.54 11.19 -28.57
CA GLY A 358 -8.77 10.73 -27.92
C GLY A 358 -10.03 11.49 -28.37
N PHE A 359 -9.90 12.78 -28.68
CA PHE A 359 -10.96 13.64 -29.22
C PHE A 359 -11.15 13.53 -30.74
N THR A 360 -10.20 12.92 -31.47
CA THR A 360 -10.27 12.77 -32.93
C THR A 360 -11.48 11.92 -33.33
N GLY A 361 -12.35 12.47 -34.18
CA GLY A 361 -13.55 11.78 -34.68
C GLY A 361 -14.83 12.02 -33.85
N LEU A 362 -14.74 12.68 -32.68
CA LEU A 362 -15.95 13.11 -31.97
C LEU A 362 -16.75 14.14 -32.78
N SER A 363 -18.07 14.09 -32.61
CA SER A 363 -19.03 15.00 -33.23
C SER A 363 -20.21 15.25 -32.31
N THR A 364 -21.14 16.12 -32.72
CA THR A 364 -22.40 16.37 -31.98
C THR A 364 -23.32 15.15 -31.91
N LEU A 365 -23.13 14.12 -32.76
CA LEU A 365 -23.85 12.84 -32.68
C LEU A 365 -23.31 11.96 -31.54
N SER A 366 -22.02 12.05 -31.24
CA SER A 366 -21.33 11.25 -30.22
C SER A 366 -21.85 11.46 -28.79
N PHE A 367 -22.71 12.45 -28.57
CA PHE A 367 -23.35 12.77 -27.29
C PHE A 367 -24.78 12.20 -27.17
N GLY A 368 -25.37 11.70 -28.28
CA GLY A 368 -26.75 11.19 -28.33
C GLY A 368 -26.89 9.67 -28.34
N GLU A 369 -25.77 8.96 -28.50
CA GLU A 369 -25.68 7.50 -28.55
C GLU A 369 -24.82 6.99 -27.38
N GLU A 370 -24.88 5.70 -27.05
CA GLU A 370 -23.95 5.06 -26.09
C GLU A 370 -22.53 4.98 -26.69
N ASN A 371 -21.87 6.13 -26.75
CA ASN A 371 -20.61 6.29 -27.47
C ASN A 371 -19.42 5.94 -26.57
N GLY A 372 -18.85 4.76 -26.78
CA GLY A 372 -17.71 4.26 -26.00
C GLY A 372 -16.47 5.17 -26.04
N GLN A 373 -16.27 5.99 -27.07
CA GLN A 373 -15.17 6.97 -27.12
C GLN A 373 -15.43 8.16 -26.18
N LEU A 374 -16.66 8.68 -26.16
CA LEU A 374 -17.04 9.73 -25.20
C LEU A 374 -16.95 9.23 -23.76
N GLN A 375 -17.44 8.02 -23.47
CA GLN A 375 -17.32 7.40 -22.14
C GLN A 375 -15.85 7.22 -21.76
N THR A 376 -15.02 6.71 -22.66
CA THR A 376 -13.57 6.55 -22.43
C THR A 376 -12.88 7.86 -22.04
N LEU A 377 -13.32 9.01 -22.57
CA LEU A 377 -12.79 10.32 -22.15
C LEU A 377 -13.34 10.77 -20.79
N VAL A 378 -14.60 10.47 -20.46
CA VAL A 378 -15.12 10.73 -19.09
C VAL A 378 -14.34 9.90 -18.07
N ASP A 379 -14.14 8.61 -18.33
CA ASP A 379 -13.37 7.70 -17.48
C ASP A 379 -11.92 8.16 -17.32
N ASN A 380 -11.24 8.51 -18.42
CA ASN A 380 -9.86 9.03 -18.39
C ASN A 380 -9.74 10.36 -17.64
N TRP A 381 -10.74 11.25 -17.73
CA TRP A 381 -10.77 12.50 -16.96
C TRP A 381 -10.83 12.22 -15.45
N HIS A 382 -11.68 11.29 -15.01
CA HIS A 382 -11.75 10.87 -13.61
C HIS A 382 -10.46 10.16 -13.15
N LEU A 383 -9.90 9.26 -13.96
CA LEU A 383 -8.64 8.59 -13.67
C LEU A 383 -7.47 9.58 -13.52
N LEU A 384 -7.42 10.61 -14.36
CA LEU A 384 -6.42 11.68 -14.25
C LEU A 384 -6.62 12.51 -12.97
N SER A 385 -7.86 12.90 -12.64
CA SER A 385 -8.18 13.60 -11.39
C SER A 385 -7.73 12.79 -10.16
N MET A 386 -8.16 11.53 -10.04
CA MET A 386 -7.81 10.68 -8.91
C MET A 386 -6.29 10.45 -8.82
N SER A 387 -5.61 10.23 -9.95
CA SER A 387 -4.17 9.98 -9.93
C SER A 387 -3.36 11.21 -9.51
N VAL A 388 -3.83 12.43 -9.83
CA VAL A 388 -3.24 13.70 -9.33
C VAL A 388 -3.49 13.87 -7.84
N GLU A 389 -4.72 13.60 -7.41
CA GLU A 389 -5.16 13.71 -6.02
C GLU A 389 -4.36 12.77 -5.10
N GLU A 390 -4.35 11.46 -5.40
CA GLU A 390 -3.59 10.44 -4.67
C GLU A 390 -2.10 10.78 -4.60
N CYS A 391 -1.53 11.35 -5.69
CA CYS A 391 -0.14 11.83 -5.70
C CYS A 391 0.08 13.02 -4.76
N CYS A 392 -0.85 13.97 -4.68
CA CYS A 392 -0.75 15.12 -3.79
C CYS A 392 -1.01 14.76 -2.32
N THR A 393 -1.90 13.81 -2.03
CA THR A 393 -2.07 13.26 -0.68
C THR A 393 -0.81 12.52 -0.21
N ALA A 394 -0.15 11.77 -1.11
CA ALA A 394 1.12 11.09 -0.79
C ALA A 394 2.32 12.06 -0.71
N PHE A 395 2.36 13.08 -1.56
CA PHE A 395 3.49 13.99 -1.77
C PHE A 395 3.04 15.45 -1.90
N VAL A 396 3.07 16.18 -0.78
CA VAL A 396 2.78 17.62 -0.74
C VAL A 396 3.70 18.40 -1.68
N GLU A 397 4.92 17.92 -1.94
CA GLU A 397 5.85 18.53 -2.91
C GLU A 397 5.31 18.54 -4.35
N MET A 398 4.40 17.63 -4.71
CA MET A 398 3.82 17.53 -6.06
C MET A 398 2.78 18.62 -6.35
N LEU A 399 2.23 19.30 -5.32
CA LEU A 399 1.25 20.38 -5.50
C LEU A 399 1.78 21.46 -6.45
N HIS A 400 3.02 21.92 -6.26
CA HIS A 400 3.60 22.93 -7.14
C HIS A 400 3.84 22.42 -8.57
N TYR A 401 4.26 21.15 -8.72
CA TYR A 401 4.45 20.52 -10.02
C TYR A 401 3.17 20.50 -10.86
N PHE A 402 2.05 20.09 -10.26
CA PHE A 402 0.76 20.08 -10.95
C PHE A 402 0.19 21.49 -11.17
N LYS A 403 0.40 22.45 -10.25
CA LYS A 403 0.06 23.88 -10.48
C LYS A 403 0.72 24.42 -11.76
N GLU A 404 1.99 24.13 -12.00
CA GLU A 404 2.68 24.53 -13.24
C GLU A 404 2.25 23.69 -14.46
N CYS A 405 1.83 22.44 -14.26
CA CYS A 405 1.27 21.62 -15.35
C CYS A 405 -0.09 22.16 -15.83
N VAL A 406 -0.98 22.54 -14.91
CA VAL A 406 -2.26 23.21 -15.21
C VAL A 406 -2.03 24.49 -16.00
N LYS A 407 -1.10 25.36 -15.57
CA LYS A 407 -0.75 26.59 -16.31
C LYS A 407 -0.27 26.28 -17.73
N ALA A 408 0.56 25.25 -17.90
CA ALA A 408 1.02 24.82 -19.22
C ALA A 408 -0.11 24.26 -20.09
N LEU A 409 -1.02 23.45 -19.53
CA LEU A 409 -2.20 22.92 -20.21
C LEU A 409 -3.15 24.03 -20.67
N LEU A 410 -3.44 25.01 -19.81
CA LEU A 410 -4.27 26.19 -20.14
C LEU A 410 -3.62 27.07 -21.22
N ASN A 411 -2.30 27.25 -21.19
CA ASN A 411 -1.57 27.92 -22.28
C ASN A 411 -1.63 27.15 -23.61
N MET A 412 -1.70 25.81 -23.54
CA MET A 412 -1.97 24.93 -24.69
C MET A 412 -3.47 24.78 -25.00
N ARG A 413 -4.36 25.51 -24.32
CA ARG A 413 -5.83 25.46 -24.46
C ARG A 413 -6.44 24.07 -24.24
N ASN A 414 -5.75 23.22 -23.48
CA ASN A 414 -6.25 21.92 -23.08
C ASN A 414 -7.05 22.04 -21.77
N TYR A 415 -8.32 22.42 -21.88
CA TYR A 415 -9.22 22.55 -20.72
C TYR A 415 -9.63 21.19 -20.16
N TYR A 416 -9.67 20.15 -20.99
CA TYR A 416 -9.93 18.77 -20.58
C TYR A 416 -8.95 18.29 -19.49
N SER A 417 -7.66 18.19 -19.78
CA SER A 417 -6.67 17.74 -18.78
C SER A 417 -6.43 18.79 -17.70
N ALA A 418 -6.55 20.09 -17.99
CA ALA A 418 -6.39 21.13 -16.97
C ALA A 418 -7.46 21.07 -15.89
N THR A 419 -8.72 20.79 -16.25
CA THR A 419 -9.82 20.65 -15.26
C THR A 419 -9.70 19.36 -14.46
N ALA A 420 -9.26 18.26 -15.04
CA ALA A 420 -8.98 17.02 -14.30
C ALA A 420 -7.89 17.24 -13.24
N MET A 421 -6.78 17.88 -13.63
CA MET A 421 -5.70 18.22 -12.69
C MET A 421 -6.13 19.22 -11.61
N LEU A 422 -6.93 20.23 -11.95
CA LEU A 422 -7.47 21.16 -10.95
C LEU A 422 -8.41 20.44 -9.98
N HIS A 423 -9.23 19.51 -10.45
CA HIS A 423 -10.17 18.78 -9.60
C HIS A 423 -9.42 17.88 -8.61
N GLY A 424 -8.41 17.14 -9.08
CA GLY A 424 -7.53 16.36 -8.20
C GLY A 424 -6.73 17.21 -7.21
N LEU A 425 -6.34 18.43 -7.58
CA LEU A 425 -5.70 19.39 -6.67
C LEU A 425 -6.67 19.94 -5.60
N GLN A 426 -7.95 20.10 -5.94
CA GLN A 426 -8.99 20.57 -5.02
C GLN A 426 -9.31 19.51 -3.97
N GLU A 427 -9.57 18.27 -4.40
CA GLU A 427 -9.90 17.16 -3.48
C GLU A 427 -8.70 16.77 -2.59
N ALA A 428 -7.47 16.97 -3.05
CA ALA A 428 -6.27 16.80 -2.22
C ALA A 428 -6.07 17.92 -1.17
N GLN A 429 -6.73 19.08 -1.33
CA GLN A 429 -6.66 20.22 -0.38
C GLN A 429 -8.05 20.84 -0.11
N PRO A 430 -9.00 20.13 0.53
CA PRO A 430 -10.38 20.57 0.74
C PRO A 430 -10.53 21.70 1.80
N ARG A 431 -9.44 22.38 2.17
CA ARG A 431 -9.39 23.54 3.06
C ARG A 431 -8.38 24.56 2.50
N PRO A 432 -8.82 25.70 1.92
CA PRO A 432 -7.91 26.63 1.25
C PRO A 432 -6.94 27.44 2.14
N PHE A 433 -7.17 27.52 3.46
CA PHE A 433 -6.81 28.74 4.21
C PHE A 433 -5.53 28.76 5.08
N ASP A 434 -4.91 27.61 5.41
CA ASP A 434 -3.81 27.58 6.41
C ASP A 434 -2.40 27.36 5.81
N SER A 435 -2.21 27.53 4.49
CA SER A 435 -0.91 27.37 3.84
C SER A 435 -0.47 28.61 3.06
N PRO A 436 0.64 29.28 3.43
CA PRO A 436 1.16 30.47 2.73
C PRO A 436 1.85 30.14 1.39
N LEU A 437 1.31 29.18 0.65
CA LEU A 437 1.77 28.67 -0.66
C LEU A 437 0.63 28.70 -1.71
N ILE A 438 -0.46 29.43 -1.44
CA ILE A 438 -1.74 29.36 -2.18
C ILE A 438 -2.24 30.72 -2.71
N ASP A 439 -1.42 31.79 -2.72
CA ASP A 439 -1.76 33.13 -3.28
C ASP A 439 -2.09 33.19 -4.80
N SER A 440 -2.30 32.07 -5.49
CA SER A 440 -2.56 32.05 -6.94
C SER A 440 -3.41 30.89 -7.49
N LEU A 441 -4.03 30.05 -6.63
CA LEU A 441 -4.87 28.94 -7.11
C LEU A 441 -6.35 29.29 -7.26
N ASP A 442 -6.89 30.15 -6.40
CA ASP A 442 -8.32 30.50 -6.35
C ASP A 442 -8.85 31.02 -7.69
N SER A 443 -8.01 31.77 -8.42
CA SER A 443 -8.33 32.28 -9.76
C SER A 443 -8.52 31.17 -10.80
N LEU A 444 -7.87 30.02 -10.62
CA LEU A 444 -7.97 28.84 -11.49
C LEU A 444 -9.07 27.88 -11.04
N PHE A 445 -9.32 27.73 -9.74
CA PHE A 445 -10.44 26.92 -9.24
C PHE A 445 -11.81 27.43 -9.69
N ASN A 446 -11.95 28.73 -10.02
CA ASN A 446 -13.13 29.27 -10.70
C ASN A 446 -13.50 28.52 -12.00
N LEU A 447 -12.57 27.82 -12.66
CA LEU A 447 -12.87 27.01 -13.85
C LEU A 447 -13.69 25.74 -13.52
N LEU A 448 -13.75 25.34 -12.25
CA LEU A 448 -14.52 24.21 -11.71
C LEU A 448 -15.80 24.63 -10.99
N ASP A 449 -16.04 25.94 -10.79
CA ASP A 449 -17.32 26.43 -10.27
C ASP A 449 -18.43 26.02 -11.22
N SER A 450 -19.35 25.17 -10.77
CA SER A 450 -20.45 24.64 -11.57
C SER A 450 -21.59 25.66 -11.78
N THR A 451 -21.54 26.81 -11.12
CA THR A 451 -22.50 27.91 -11.26
C THR A 451 -22.70 28.30 -12.73
N ASP A 452 -23.98 28.47 -13.12
CA ASP A 452 -24.42 28.74 -14.49
C ASP A 452 -23.83 27.78 -15.54
N ASN A 453 -23.68 26.50 -15.17
CA ASN A 453 -23.09 25.43 -15.96
C ASN A 453 -21.63 25.71 -16.38
N TYR A 454 -20.79 26.01 -15.38
CA TYR A 454 -19.37 26.31 -15.55
C TYR A 454 -19.10 27.58 -16.36
N ALA A 455 -19.81 28.67 -16.03
CA ALA A 455 -19.80 29.92 -16.79
C ALA A 455 -18.41 30.58 -16.93
N ALA A 456 -17.53 30.45 -15.92
CA ALA A 456 -16.16 30.96 -16.00
C ALA A 456 -15.33 30.21 -17.05
N TYR A 457 -15.32 28.87 -17.01
CA TYR A 457 -14.70 28.03 -18.04
C TYR A 457 -15.29 28.31 -19.43
N ARG A 458 -16.62 28.38 -19.56
CA ARG A 458 -17.30 28.65 -20.84
C ARG A 458 -16.89 29.98 -21.45
N ARG A 459 -16.73 31.04 -20.63
CA ARG A 459 -16.21 32.33 -21.07
C ARG A 459 -14.78 32.20 -21.60
N THR A 460 -13.88 31.57 -20.84
CA THR A 460 -12.48 31.37 -21.24
C THR A 460 -12.34 30.54 -22.52
N MET A 461 -13.16 29.50 -22.70
CA MET A 461 -13.16 28.71 -23.94
C MET A 461 -13.74 29.49 -25.13
N GLY A 462 -14.80 30.29 -24.92
CA GLY A 462 -15.36 31.15 -25.97
C GLY A 462 -14.39 32.22 -26.47
N GLU A 463 -13.53 32.74 -25.59
CA GLU A 463 -12.43 33.65 -25.95
C GLU A 463 -11.26 32.92 -26.63
N LYS A 464 -11.00 31.65 -26.25
CA LYS A 464 -9.83 30.87 -26.71
C LYS A 464 -10.21 29.38 -26.93
N PRO A 465 -10.78 29.03 -28.09
CA PRO A 465 -11.13 27.64 -28.41
C PRO A 465 -9.92 26.68 -28.35
N GLY A 466 -10.20 25.45 -27.92
CA GLY A 466 -9.24 24.36 -27.66
C GLY A 466 -9.96 23.06 -27.25
N LEU A 467 -9.28 22.13 -26.57
CA LEU A 467 -9.88 20.87 -26.12
C LEU A 467 -10.82 21.09 -24.91
N PRO A 468 -12.11 20.70 -24.99
CA PRO A 468 -13.11 21.06 -23.98
C PRO A 468 -13.11 20.14 -22.74
N PHE A 469 -13.38 20.75 -21.58
CA PHE A 469 -13.88 20.01 -20.41
C PHE A 469 -15.30 19.50 -20.72
N LEU A 470 -15.47 18.17 -20.77
CA LEU A 470 -16.66 17.54 -21.36
C LEU A 470 -17.95 17.70 -20.55
N HIS A 471 -17.88 17.60 -19.22
CA HIS A 471 -19.04 17.61 -18.30
C HIS A 471 -20.09 18.72 -18.60
N PRO A 472 -19.74 20.01 -18.69
CA PRO A 472 -20.70 21.08 -19.01
C PRO A 472 -21.41 20.91 -20.36
N HIS A 473 -20.76 20.28 -21.35
CA HIS A 473 -21.33 20.05 -22.69
C HIS A 473 -22.22 18.80 -22.73
N ILE A 474 -21.86 17.75 -21.98
CA ILE A 474 -22.71 16.57 -21.77
C ILE A 474 -24.01 16.98 -21.07
N ALA A 475 -23.91 17.72 -19.96
CA ALA A 475 -25.07 18.23 -19.23
C ALA A 475 -25.96 19.17 -20.07
N GLU A 476 -25.36 19.99 -20.94
CA GLU A 476 -26.10 20.86 -21.85
C GLU A 476 -26.75 20.08 -23.00
N TYR A 477 -26.09 19.06 -23.54
CA TYR A 477 -26.68 18.18 -24.57
C TYR A 477 -27.93 17.47 -24.03
N HIS A 478 -27.88 16.89 -22.82
CA HIS A 478 -29.04 16.21 -22.25
C HIS A 478 -30.21 17.15 -21.91
N THR A 479 -29.96 18.46 -21.73
CA THR A 479 -31.01 19.44 -21.38
C THR A 479 -31.53 20.26 -22.55
N LYS A 480 -30.74 20.45 -23.63
CA LYS A 480 -31.08 21.30 -24.78
C LYS A 480 -30.92 20.63 -26.15
N GLY A 481 -30.38 19.41 -26.18
CA GLY A 481 -30.14 18.64 -27.40
C GLY A 481 -28.96 19.13 -28.25
N GLN A 482 -28.80 18.48 -29.41
CA GLN A 482 -27.67 18.64 -30.33
C GLN A 482 -27.34 20.10 -30.72
N GLY A 483 -28.36 20.96 -30.84
CA GLY A 483 -28.19 22.36 -31.25
C GLY A 483 -27.36 23.19 -30.26
N ALA A 484 -27.36 22.86 -28.97
CA ALA A 484 -26.63 23.64 -27.97
C ALA A 484 -25.11 23.41 -27.99
N ILE A 485 -24.66 22.21 -28.35
CA ILE A 485 -23.24 21.89 -28.53
C ILE A 485 -22.77 22.05 -29.99
N ALA A 486 -23.60 22.59 -30.88
CA ALA A 486 -23.24 22.76 -32.29
C ALA A 486 -22.01 23.65 -32.49
N GLY A 487 -21.85 24.70 -31.67
CA GLY A 487 -20.68 25.57 -31.67
C GLY A 487 -19.40 24.97 -31.08
N LEU A 488 -19.44 23.72 -30.59
CA LEU A 488 -18.27 22.99 -30.07
C LEU A 488 -17.47 22.31 -31.21
N PHE A 489 -18.08 22.11 -32.38
CA PHE A 489 -17.53 21.33 -33.48
C PHE A 489 -17.50 22.10 -34.81
N PRO A 490 -16.48 21.88 -35.67
CA PRO A 490 -15.30 21.04 -35.45
C PRO A 490 -14.40 21.62 -34.34
N LEU A 491 -13.69 20.75 -33.63
CA LEU A 491 -12.79 21.16 -32.56
C LEU A 491 -11.64 22.01 -33.14
N SER A 492 -11.42 23.18 -32.54
CA SER A 492 -10.27 24.04 -32.84
C SER A 492 -9.03 23.52 -32.14
N LEU A 493 -8.31 22.61 -32.82
CA LEU A 493 -7.00 22.09 -32.42
C LEU A 493 -5.89 23.07 -32.84
#